data_AF-A0A286IVM0-F1
#
_entry.id   AF-A0A286IVM0-F1
#
_cell.length_a   1.000
_cell.length_b   1.000
_cell.length_c   1.000
_cell.angle_alpha   90.00
_cell.angle_beta   90.00
_cell.angle_gamma   90.00
#
_symmetry.space_group_name_H-M   'P 1'
#
loop_
_entity.id
_entity.type
_entity.pdbx_description
1 polymer ?
#
loop_
_entity_poly.entity_id
_entity_poly.type
_entity_poly.pdbx_seq_one_letter_code
_entity_poly.pdbx_strand_id
1 'polypeptide(L)'
;MLDSKFQKAYYIIQMTKNDFVIYLNEEDAKVYIKVPSGIETHFQLQDLPGKVLQEAVHDKGIHDFDLDGLVDGNYFVIVNQDEYIRSKKIILGYHP
;
A
#
# COMPACT_ATOMS: atom_id res chain seq x y z
N MET A 1 -25.38 6.06 -30.67
CA MET A 1 -24.63 4.88 -30.19
C MET A 1 -23.17 5.29 -30.14
N LEU A 2 -22.59 5.42 -28.94
CA LEU A 2 -21.16 5.70 -28.81
C LEU A 2 -20.36 4.48 -29.27
N ASP A 3 -19.30 4.72 -30.03
CA ASP A 3 -18.40 3.71 -30.58
C ASP A 3 -17.89 2.78 -29.46
N SER A 4 -17.87 1.46 -29.71
CA SER A 4 -17.34 0.46 -28.77
C SER A 4 -15.86 0.70 -28.42
N LYS A 5 -15.11 1.44 -29.25
CA LYS A 5 -13.78 1.97 -28.92
C LYS A 5 -13.80 3.01 -27.81
N PHE A 6 -14.80 3.90 -27.78
CA PHE A 6 -14.96 4.87 -26.69
C PHE A 6 -15.27 4.14 -25.38
N GLN A 7 -16.14 3.13 -25.40
CA GLN A 7 -16.42 2.35 -24.18
C GLN A 7 -15.19 1.60 -23.64
N LYS A 8 -14.28 1.15 -24.53
CA LYS A 8 -13.00 0.53 -24.15
C LYS A 8 -11.99 1.53 -23.58
N ALA A 9 -11.98 2.77 -24.06
CA ALA A 9 -11.09 3.83 -23.59
C ALA A 9 -11.48 4.37 -22.20
N TYR A 10 -12.77 4.31 -21.84
CA TYR A 10 -13.27 4.80 -20.54
C TYR A 10 -13.23 3.77 -19.42
N TYR A 11 -12.99 2.47 -19.71
CA TYR A 11 -13.05 1.44 -18.68
C TYR A 11 -11.68 1.05 -18.08
N ILE A 12 -10.58 1.47 -18.70
CA ILE A 12 -9.26 0.90 -18.39
C ILE A 12 -8.17 1.96 -18.58
N ILE A 13 -7.99 2.82 -17.59
CA ILE A 13 -6.62 3.01 -17.09
C ILE A 13 -6.45 1.80 -16.15
N GLN A 14 -6.18 0.61 -16.72
CA GLN A 14 -5.79 -0.56 -15.92
C GLN A 14 -4.60 -0.06 -15.13
N MET A 15 -4.68 -0.10 -13.80
CA MET A 15 -3.47 -0.05 -13.01
C MET A 15 -2.57 -1.19 -13.47
N THR A 16 -1.47 -0.82 -14.09
CA THR A 16 -0.42 -1.74 -14.49
C THR A 16 0.25 -2.27 -13.23
N LYS A 17 1.00 -3.37 -13.36
CA LYS A 17 1.85 -3.88 -12.27
C LYS A 17 2.84 -2.85 -11.68
N ASN A 18 3.02 -1.70 -12.35
CA ASN A 18 3.87 -0.61 -11.89
C ASN A 18 3.11 0.43 -11.05
N ASP A 19 1.78 0.40 -11.04
CA ASP A 19 0.93 1.32 -10.27
C ASP A 19 0.85 0.87 -8.81
N PHE A 20 1.99 0.97 -8.14
CA PHE A 20 2.18 0.65 -6.74
C PHE A 20 2.60 1.90 -5.98
N VAL A 21 1.87 2.23 -4.91
CA VAL A 21 2.18 3.39 -4.07
C VAL A 21 2.16 2.97 -2.62
N ILE A 22 3.19 3.35 -1.87
CA ILE A 22 3.18 3.40 -0.41
C ILE A 22 3.47 4.84 -0.01
N TYR A 23 2.55 5.47 0.71
CA TYR A 23 2.61 6.88 1.09
C TYR A 23 2.38 7.03 2.60
N LEU A 24 3.29 7.71 3.29
CA LEU A 24 3.09 8.13 4.67
C LEU A 24 2.34 9.46 4.65
N ASN A 25 1.19 9.51 5.32
CA ASN A 25 0.51 10.74 5.64
C ASN A 25 0.77 11.08 7.11
N GLU A 26 1.54 12.14 7.34
CA GLU A 26 1.90 12.56 8.70
C GLU A 26 0.74 13.24 9.43
N GLU A 27 -0.23 13.81 8.70
CA GLU A 27 -1.35 14.57 9.28
C GLU A 27 -2.34 13.67 10.05
N ASP A 28 -2.54 12.43 9.60
CA ASP A 28 -3.44 11.45 10.21
C ASP A 28 -2.72 10.20 10.71
N ALA A 29 -1.39 10.24 10.79
CA ALA A 29 -0.53 9.15 11.25
C ALA A 29 -0.82 7.81 10.53
N LYS A 30 -1.00 7.83 9.21
CA LYS A 30 -1.29 6.61 8.43
C LYS A 30 -0.30 6.34 7.32
N VAL A 31 -0.13 5.07 6.99
CA VAL A 31 0.45 4.67 5.71
C VAL A 31 -0.63 4.18 4.77
N TYR A 32 -0.80 4.87 3.65
CA TYR A 32 -1.68 4.45 2.57
C TYR A 32 -0.93 3.62 1.53
N ILE A 33 -1.56 2.54 1.10
CA ILE A 33 -1.04 1.60 0.12
C ILE A 33 -2.06 1.48 -1.01
N LYS A 34 -1.57 1.57 -2.25
CA LYS A 34 -2.37 1.34 -3.45
C LYS A 34 -1.71 0.29 -4.33
N VAL A 35 -2.49 -0.73 -4.70
CA VAL A 35 -2.08 -1.88 -5.51
C VAL A 35 -3.16 -2.25 -6.53
N PRO A 36 -2.83 -2.98 -7.61
CA PRO A 36 -3.83 -3.59 -8.49
C PRO A 36 -4.92 -4.33 -7.70
N SER A 37 -6.18 -4.02 -7.96
CA SER A 37 -7.33 -4.69 -7.33
C SER A 37 -7.63 -6.05 -7.97
N GLY A 38 -8.24 -6.96 -7.22
CA GLY A 38 -8.63 -8.29 -7.70
C GLY A 38 -7.52 -9.33 -7.63
N ILE A 39 -6.39 -9.00 -6.99
CA ILE A 39 -5.28 -9.92 -6.73
C ILE A 39 -5.11 -9.99 -5.21
N GLU A 40 -5.17 -11.19 -4.64
CA GLU A 40 -4.91 -11.40 -3.22
C GLU A 40 -3.55 -10.80 -2.83
N THR A 41 -3.56 -9.95 -1.81
CA THR A 41 -2.40 -9.19 -1.38
C THR A 41 -2.25 -9.30 0.12
N HIS A 42 -1.04 -9.63 0.55
CA HIS A 42 -0.65 -9.64 1.95
C HIS A 42 0.04 -8.33 2.29
N PHE A 43 -0.52 -7.60 3.24
CA PHE A 43 0.03 -6.35 3.76
C PHE A 43 0.56 -6.59 5.17
N GLN A 44 1.75 -6.08 5.45
CA GLN A 44 2.33 -6.12 6.79
C GLN A 44 2.97 -4.78 7.16
N LEU A 45 2.74 -4.35 8.40
CA LEU A 45 3.54 -3.35 9.08
C LEU A 45 4.43 -4.04 10.09
N GLN A 46 5.73 -3.84 10.00
CA GLN A 46 6.73 -4.44 10.88
C GLN A 46 7.57 -3.37 11.60
N ASP A 47 8.04 -3.70 12.80
CA ASP A 47 9.10 -2.93 13.46
C ASP A 47 10.49 -3.23 12.86
N LEU A 48 11.53 -2.53 13.32
CA LEU A 48 12.90 -2.71 12.85
C LEU A 48 13.44 -4.15 13.02
N PRO A 49 13.20 -4.86 14.14
CA PRO A 49 13.49 -6.29 14.28
C PRO A 49 12.74 -7.24 13.31
N GLY A 50 11.68 -6.77 12.65
CA GLY A 50 10.84 -7.58 11.76
C GLY A 50 9.64 -8.21 12.45
N LYS A 51 9.29 -7.78 13.67
CA LYS A 51 8.05 -8.20 14.32
C LYS A 51 6.87 -7.57 13.58
N VAL A 52 5.92 -8.40 13.17
CA VAL A 52 4.64 -7.95 12.60
C VAL A 52 3.81 -7.27 13.69
N LEU A 53 3.45 -6.01 13.44
CA LEU A 53 2.60 -5.21 14.31
C LEU A 53 1.15 -5.23 13.86
N GLN A 54 0.94 -5.17 12.53
CA GLN A 54 -0.36 -5.23 11.88
C GLN A 54 -0.23 -6.02 10.59
N GLU A 55 -1.27 -6.76 10.23
CA GLU A 55 -1.34 -7.52 8.99
C GLU A 55 -2.76 -7.61 8.44
N ALA A 56 -2.86 -7.73 7.13
CA ALA A 56 -4.13 -7.98 6.45
C ALA A 56 -3.90 -8.76 5.16
N VAL A 57 -4.91 -9.53 4.75
CA VAL A 57 -4.94 -10.22 3.46
C VAL A 57 -6.26 -9.91 2.78
N HIS A 58 -6.21 -9.29 1.60
CA HIS A 58 -7.39 -9.03 0.79
C HIS A 58 -7.02 -8.68 -0.66
N ASP A 59 -8.01 -8.69 -1.54
CA ASP A 59 -7.92 -8.35 -2.96
C ASP A 59 -8.30 -6.89 -3.28
N LYS A 60 -8.60 -6.08 -2.27
CA LYS A 60 -8.88 -4.66 -2.44
C LYS A 60 -7.62 -3.92 -2.89
N GLY A 61 -7.77 -2.98 -3.82
CA GLY A 61 -6.65 -2.20 -4.36
C GLY A 61 -6.12 -1.09 -3.44
N ILE A 62 -6.68 -0.94 -2.24
CA ILE A 62 -6.28 0.06 -1.25
C ILE A 62 -6.22 -0.59 0.13
N HIS A 63 -5.19 -0.24 0.90
CA HIS A 63 -5.03 -0.59 2.31
C HIS A 63 -4.43 0.59 3.07
N ASP A 64 -4.70 0.68 4.37
CA ASP A 64 -4.05 1.63 5.27
C ASP A 64 -3.60 0.96 6.57
N PHE A 65 -2.44 1.39 7.08
CA PHE A 65 -1.98 1.07 8.42
C PHE A 65 -2.09 2.30 9.31
N ASP A 66 -2.65 2.11 10.49
CA ASP A 66 -2.70 3.10 11.54
C ASP A 66 -1.36 3.11 12.32
N LEU A 67 -0.74 4.26 12.48
CA LEU A 67 0.52 4.40 13.22
C LEU A 67 0.32 5.04 14.59
N ASP A 68 -0.92 5.35 14.98
CA ASP A 68 -1.21 5.94 16.28
C ASP A 68 -0.74 5.04 17.42
N GLY A 69 -0.05 5.66 18.38
CA GLY A 69 0.50 4.97 19.55
C GLY A 69 1.78 4.17 19.30
N LEU A 70 2.31 4.17 18.07
CA LEU A 70 3.65 3.69 17.81
C LEU A 70 4.70 4.70 18.30
N VAL A 71 5.84 4.18 18.78
CA VAL A 71 6.95 5.02 19.24
C VAL A 71 7.75 5.56 18.06
N ASP A 72 8.48 6.65 18.27
CA ASP A 72 9.40 7.17 17.26
C ASP A 72 10.43 6.09 16.87
N GLY A 73 10.66 5.92 15.57
CA GLY A 73 11.49 4.83 15.09
C GLY A 73 11.36 4.50 13.62
N ASN A 74 11.98 3.37 13.24
CA ASN A 74 11.97 2.84 11.89
C ASN A 74 11.00 1.67 11.80
N TYR A 75 10.14 1.73 10.80
CA TYR A 75 9.15 0.71 10.48
C TYR A 75 9.25 0.29 9.02
N PHE A 76 8.76 -0.89 8.71
CA PHE A 76 8.72 -1.41 7.35
C PHE A 76 7.30 -1.79 6.97
N VAL A 77 6.85 -1.26 5.84
CA VAL A 77 5.66 -1.73 5.17
C VAL A 77 6.11 -2.75 4.14
N ILE A 78 5.54 -3.95 4.20
CA ILE A 78 5.77 -5.03 3.24
C ILE A 78 4.45 -5.34 2.55
N VAL A 79 4.49 -5.41 1.23
CA VAL A 79 3.35 -5.77 0.39
C VAL A 79 3.76 -6.91 -0.52
N ASN A 80 3.11 -8.06 -0.36
CA ASN A 80 3.31 -9.23 -1.19
C ASN A 80 2.04 -9.47 -2.03
N GLN A 81 2.17 -9.30 -3.34
CA GLN A 81 1.11 -9.46 -4.32
C GLN A 81 1.67 -10.23 -5.52
N ASP A 82 1.06 -11.39 -5.83
CA ASP A 82 1.52 -12.26 -6.93
C ASP A 82 3.00 -12.65 -6.76
N GLU A 83 3.84 -12.51 -7.79
CA GLU A 83 5.27 -12.84 -7.74
C GLU A 83 6.16 -11.69 -7.20
N TYR A 84 5.57 -10.64 -6.64
CA TYR A 84 6.29 -9.42 -6.24
C TYR A 84 6.15 -9.12 -4.75
N ILE A 85 7.31 -8.95 -4.10
CA ILE A 85 7.42 -8.36 -2.77
C ILE A 85 7.96 -6.94 -2.93
N ARG A 86 7.26 -5.97 -2.36
CA ARG A 86 7.67 -4.57 -2.32
C ARG A 86 7.70 -4.09 -0.88
N SER A 87 8.66 -3.24 -0.54
CA SER A 87 8.76 -2.68 0.79
C SER A 87 9.08 -1.19 0.78
N LYS A 88 8.68 -0.50 1.85
CA LYS A 88 9.06 0.89 2.11
C LYS A 88 9.40 1.06 3.58
N LYS A 89 10.53 1.71 3.84
CA LYS A 89 10.91 2.19 5.17
C LYS A 89 10.07 3.42 5.51
N ILE A 90 9.49 3.42 6.70
CA ILE A 90 8.75 4.54 7.31
C ILE A 90 9.55 4.98 8.52
N ILE A 91 9.73 6.30 8.68
CA ILE A 91 10.47 6.88 9.81
C ILE A 91 9.49 7.80 10.53
N LEU A 92 9.19 7.47 11.78
CA LEU A 92 8.36 8.31 12.66
C LEU A 92 9.25 9.17 13.56
N GLY A 93 8.83 10.40 13.82
CA GLY A 93 9.57 11.35 14.67
C GLY A 93 10.82 11.96 14.03
N TYR A 94 11.02 11.79 12.71
CA TYR A 94 12.13 12.47 12.02
C TYR A 94 11.79 13.93 11.75
N HIS A 95 12.51 14.84 12.42
CA HIS A 95 12.50 16.26 12.14
C HIS A 95 13.83 16.66 11.50
N PRO A 96 13.85 17.04 10.21
CA PRO A 96 15.08 17.43 9.50
C PRO A 96 15.69 18.75 10.00
#